data_AF-A0ABC8VE95-F1
#
_entry.id   AF-A0ABC8VE95-F1
#
_cell.length_a   1.000
_cell.length_b   1.000
_cell.length_c   1.000
_cell.angle_alpha   90.00
_cell.angle_beta   90.00
_cell.angle_gamma   90.00
#
_symmetry.space_group_name_H-M   'P 1'
#
loop_
_entity.id
_entity.type
_entity.pdbx_description
1 polymer ?
#
loop_
_entity_poly.entity_id
_entity_poly.type
_entity_poly.pdbx_seq_one_letter_code
_entity_poly.pdbx_strand_id
1 'polypeptide(L)'
;MEAAAAEGKAKPAEGKKTKMVRVKQEHIDALLARRPMSPFPFIPEEHILRLDPKEQEETRARQAKIAALIKVVRDEEDILEQYRVKGYAETEVEVKDDDVDE
;
A
#
# COMPACT_ATOMS: atom_id res chain seq x y z
N MET A 1 18.40 50.21 -3.66
CA MET A 1 18.42 49.43 -4.91
C MET A 1 18.09 48.01 -4.56
N GLU A 2 16.93 47.56 -5.03
CA GLU A 2 16.44 46.18 -4.97
C GLU A 2 17.41 45.19 -5.61
N ALA A 3 17.39 43.97 -5.12
CA ALA A 3 17.59 42.79 -5.96
C ALA A 3 16.49 41.78 -5.61
N ALA A 4 15.40 41.86 -6.37
CA ALA A 4 14.34 40.88 -6.38
C ALA A 4 14.89 39.54 -6.91
N ALA A 5 15.04 38.56 -6.01
CA ALA A 5 15.26 37.18 -6.42
C ALA A 5 13.89 36.61 -6.84
N ALA A 6 13.71 36.48 -8.15
CA ALA A 6 12.60 35.79 -8.76
C ALA A 6 12.63 34.32 -8.34
N GLU A 7 11.88 33.98 -7.30
CA GLU A 7 11.61 32.60 -6.92
C GLU A 7 10.69 32.01 -8.00
N GLY A 8 11.26 31.13 -8.81
CA GLY A 8 10.57 30.46 -9.90
C GLY A 8 9.32 29.78 -9.38
N LYS A 9 8.16 30.19 -9.89
CA LYS A 9 6.92 29.42 -9.80
C LYS A 9 7.15 28.06 -10.47
N ALA A 10 7.57 27.09 -9.66
CA ALA A 10 7.43 25.69 -10.00
C ALA A 10 5.94 25.43 -10.22
N LYS A 11 5.59 24.91 -11.39
CA LYS A 11 4.26 24.38 -11.69
C LYS A 11 3.87 23.41 -10.57
N PRO A 12 2.63 23.45 -10.03
CA PRO A 12 2.20 22.40 -9.13
C PRO A 12 2.27 21.11 -9.94
N ALA A 13 3.19 20.22 -9.57
CA ALA A 13 3.04 18.82 -9.93
C ALA A 13 1.67 18.42 -9.39
N GLU A 14 0.82 17.84 -10.23
CA GLU A 14 -0.37 17.09 -9.81
C GLU A 14 0.11 15.89 -8.97
N GLY A 15 0.61 16.19 -7.78
CA GLY A 15 1.11 15.24 -6.82
C GLY A 15 -0.10 14.72 -6.08
N LYS A 16 -0.43 13.45 -6.31
CA LYS A 16 -1.33 12.67 -5.46
C LYS A 16 -1.02 13.00 -4.00
N LYS A 17 -1.90 13.76 -3.35
CA LYS A 17 -1.71 14.15 -1.95
C LYS A 17 -2.06 12.92 -1.12
N THR A 18 -1.08 12.35 -0.46
CA THR A 18 -1.32 11.31 0.54
C THR A 18 -1.45 11.95 1.92
N LYS A 19 -2.42 11.51 2.72
CA LYS A 19 -2.53 11.89 4.13
C LYS A 19 -2.53 10.66 5.01
N MET A 20 -1.87 10.75 6.16
CA MET A 20 -1.98 9.77 7.23
C MET A 20 -3.34 9.97 7.91
N VAL A 21 -4.18 8.93 7.92
CA VAL A 21 -5.44 8.94 8.68
C VAL A 21 -5.42 7.88 9.75
N ARG A 22 -6.06 8.17 10.87
CA ARG A 22 -6.33 7.18 11.90
C ARG A 22 -7.30 6.13 11.37
N VAL A 23 -6.94 4.87 11.52
CA VAL A 23 -7.78 3.72 11.15
C VAL A 23 -8.99 3.68 12.09
N LYS A 24 -10.19 3.48 11.51
CA LYS A 24 -11.43 3.35 12.28
C LYS A 24 -11.39 2.11 13.16
N GLN A 25 -11.92 2.21 14.38
CA GLN A 25 -11.96 1.09 15.32
C GLN A 25 -12.70 -0.13 14.76
N GLU A 26 -13.81 0.08 14.04
CA GLU A 26 -14.55 -1.01 13.37
C GLU A 26 -13.69 -1.83 12.40
N HIS A 27 -12.75 -1.17 11.71
CA HIS A 27 -11.83 -1.85 10.81
C HIS A 27 -10.79 -2.66 11.59
N ILE A 28 -10.26 -2.11 12.69
CA ILE A 28 -9.34 -2.81 13.58
C ILE A 28 -10.03 -4.04 14.20
N ASP A 29 -11.27 -3.90 14.66
CA ASP A 29 -12.05 -4.99 15.24
C ASP A 29 -12.31 -6.09 14.20
N ALA A 30 -12.61 -5.72 12.95
CA ALA A 30 -12.74 -6.67 11.85
C ALA A 30 -11.44 -7.42 11.55
N LEU A 31 -10.29 -6.72 11.59
CA LEU A 31 -8.97 -7.33 11.42
C LEU A 31 -8.63 -8.26 12.59
N LEU A 32 -8.97 -7.90 13.82
CA LEU A 32 -8.77 -8.74 15.02
C LEU A 32 -9.64 -10.01 15.00
N ALA A 33 -10.86 -9.92 14.47
CA ALA A 33 -11.76 -11.06 14.33
C ALA A 33 -11.33 -12.02 13.20
N ARG A 34 -10.48 -11.56 12.28
CA ARG A 34 -10.01 -12.35 11.15
C ARG A 34 -8.93 -13.35 11.59
N ARG A 35 -9.07 -14.61 11.17
CA ARG A 35 -8.06 -15.64 11.41
C ARG A 35 -6.78 -15.31 10.63
N PRO A 36 -5.58 -15.51 11.20
CA PRO A 36 -4.33 -15.33 10.45
C PRO A 36 -4.34 -16.16 9.18
N MET A 37 -4.07 -15.52 8.04
CA MET A 37 -3.98 -16.24 6.76
C MET A 37 -2.72 -17.10 6.77
N SER A 38 -2.86 -18.33 6.26
CA SER A 38 -1.70 -19.19 6.01
C SER A 38 -0.79 -18.58 4.94
N PRO A 39 0.53 -18.84 5.00
CA PRO A 39 1.45 -18.32 3.99
C PRO A 39 1.02 -18.76 2.59
N PHE A 40 0.95 -17.80 1.68
CA PHE A 40 0.65 -18.09 0.28
C PHE A 40 1.80 -18.88 -0.35
N PRO A 41 1.51 -19.90 -1.17
CA PRO A 41 2.55 -20.66 -1.85
C PRO A 41 3.30 -19.77 -2.84
N PHE A 42 4.59 -19.56 -2.60
CA PHE A 42 5.50 -18.87 -3.50
C PHE A 42 6.31 -19.90 -4.30
N ILE A 43 6.38 -19.74 -5.63
CA ILE A 43 7.18 -20.63 -6.49
C ILE A 43 8.52 -19.92 -6.74
N PRO A 44 9.67 -20.49 -6.36
CA PRO A 44 10.95 -19.83 -6.62
C PRO A 44 11.19 -19.63 -8.12
N GLU A 45 11.85 -18.53 -8.49
CA GLU A 45 12.14 -18.20 -9.90
C GLU A 45 12.87 -19.34 -10.63
N GLU A 46 13.75 -20.07 -9.92
CA GLU A 46 14.46 -21.24 -10.44
C GLU A 46 13.52 -22.37 -10.93
N HIS A 47 12.35 -22.50 -10.32
CA HIS A 47 11.32 -23.45 -10.76
C HIS A 47 10.51 -22.90 -11.93
N ILE A 48 10.29 -21.58 -11.98
CA ILE A 48 9.61 -20.91 -13.09
C ILE A 48 10.46 -21.06 -14.36
N LEU A 49 11.78 -20.83 -14.28
CA LEU A 49 12.68 -20.96 -15.42
C LEU A 49 12.75 -22.37 -16.05
N ARG A 50 12.22 -23.39 -15.37
CA ARG A 50 12.11 -24.77 -15.89
C ARG A 50 10.83 -25.02 -16.67
N LEU A 51 9.87 -24.09 -16.67
CA LEU A 51 8.62 -24.17 -17.42
C LEU A 51 8.80 -23.69 -18.87
N ASP A 52 7.85 -24.02 -19.73
CA ASP A 52 7.79 -23.46 -21.07
C ASP A 52 7.64 -21.93 -21.04
N PRO A 53 8.18 -21.18 -22.02
CA PRO A 53 8.20 -19.70 -21.99
C PRO A 53 6.84 -19.06 -21.78
N LYS A 54 5.78 -19.68 -22.32
CA LYS A 54 4.40 -19.23 -22.14
C LYS A 54 3.94 -19.41 -20.69
N GLU A 55 4.23 -20.55 -20.08
CA GLU A 55 3.88 -20.85 -18.69
C GLU A 55 4.72 -20.02 -17.69
N GLN A 56 5.93 -19.61 -18.07
CA GLN A 56 6.75 -18.68 -17.29
C GLN A 56 6.05 -17.33 -17.13
N GLU A 57 5.56 -16.76 -18.24
CA GLU A 57 4.85 -15.48 -18.22
C GLU A 57 3.56 -15.58 -17.40
N GLU A 58 2.77 -16.64 -17.61
CA GLU A 58 1.53 -16.88 -16.85
C GLU A 58 1.80 -17.05 -15.34
N THR A 59 2.87 -17.77 -14.98
CA THR A 59 3.25 -18.00 -13.58
C THR A 59 3.75 -16.71 -12.92
N ARG A 60 4.59 -15.92 -13.60
CA ARG A 60 5.03 -14.61 -13.10
C ARG A 60 3.85 -13.65 -12.92
N ALA A 61 2.92 -13.60 -13.88
CA ALA A 61 1.72 -12.78 -13.76
C ALA A 61 0.83 -13.22 -12.59
N ARG A 62 0.67 -14.52 -12.37
CA ARG A 62 -0.06 -15.05 -11.21
C ARG A 62 0.64 -14.70 -9.90
N GLN A 63 1.97 -14.82 -9.84
CA GLN A 63 2.73 -14.43 -8.65
C GLN A 63 2.66 -12.94 -8.34
N ALA A 64 2.70 -12.07 -9.34
CA ALA A 64 2.56 -10.64 -9.13
C ALA A 64 1.19 -10.29 -8.50
N LYS A 65 0.11 -10.95 -8.95
CA LYS A 65 -1.22 -10.81 -8.34
C LYS A 65 -1.24 -11.30 -6.89
N ILE A 66 -0.62 -12.46 -6.62
CA ILE A 66 -0.51 -12.99 -5.27
C ILE A 66 0.32 -12.05 -4.38
N ALA A 67 1.42 -11.51 -4.88
CA ALA A 67 2.28 -10.57 -4.16
C ALA A 67 1.54 -9.28 -3.79
N ALA A 68 0.67 -8.76 -4.67
CA ALA A 68 -0.20 -7.63 -4.35
C ALA A 68 -1.18 -7.96 -3.21
N LEU A 69 -1.78 -9.16 -3.22
CA LEU A 69 -2.64 -9.61 -2.13
C LEU A 69 -1.87 -9.80 -0.82
N ILE A 70 -0.66 -10.38 -0.87
CA ILE A 70 0.22 -10.51 0.30
C ILE A 70 0.56 -9.14 0.87
N LYS A 71 0.82 -8.15 0.01
CA LYS A 71 1.11 -6.78 0.46
C LYS A 71 -0.06 -6.22 1.27
N VAL A 72 -1.29 -6.36 0.78
CA VAL A 72 -2.49 -5.93 1.52
C VAL A 72 -2.55 -6.59 2.90
N VAL A 73 -2.31 -7.90 2.98
CA VAL A 73 -2.31 -8.62 4.27
C VAL A 73 -1.22 -8.12 5.20
N ARG A 74 -0.02 -7.84 4.68
CA ARG A 74 1.07 -7.27 5.49
C ARG A 74 0.74 -5.87 5.99
N ASP A 75 0.15 -5.02 5.15
CA ASP A 75 -0.29 -3.69 5.54
C ASP A 75 -1.38 -3.79 6.65
N GLU A 76 -2.28 -4.78 6.57
CA GLU A 76 -3.26 -5.10 7.63
C GLU A 76 -2.59 -5.59 8.92
N GLU A 77 -1.56 -6.43 8.83
CA GLU A 77 -0.79 -6.89 10.00
C GLU A 77 -0.03 -5.74 10.66
N ASP A 78 0.54 -4.82 9.89
CA ASP A 78 1.19 -3.60 10.40
C ASP A 78 0.19 -2.72 11.17
N ILE A 79 -1.03 -2.55 10.65
CA ILE A 79 -2.13 -1.86 11.36
C ILE A 79 -2.40 -2.52 12.72
N LEU A 80 -2.48 -3.85 12.77
CA LEU A 80 -2.71 -4.57 14.03
C LEU A 80 -1.53 -4.46 15.00
N GLU A 81 -0.30 -4.48 14.50
CA GLU A 81 0.90 -4.29 15.32
C GLU A 81 0.95 -2.88 15.91
N GLN A 82 0.72 -1.86 15.08
CA GLN A 82 0.60 -0.48 15.54
C GLN A 82 -0.47 -0.32 16.62
N TYR A 83 -1.65 -0.93 16.42
CA TYR A 83 -2.73 -0.91 17.41
C TYR A 83 -2.33 -1.57 18.74
N ARG A 84 -1.64 -2.70 18.71
CA ARG A 84 -1.18 -3.39 19.93
C ARG A 84 -0.17 -2.58 20.73
N VAL A 85 0.67 -1.79 20.05
CA VAL A 85 1.71 -0.98 20.70
C VAL A 85 1.18 0.37 21.18
N LYS A 86 0.40 1.07 20.34
CA LYS A 86 -0.02 2.46 20.58
C LYS A 86 -1.46 2.59 21.09
N GLY A 87 -2.28 1.54 20.97
CA GLY A 87 -3.73 1.60 21.17
C GLY A 87 -4.51 2.22 20.00
N TYR A 88 -3.83 2.54 18.90
CA TYR A 88 -4.41 3.06 17.66
C TYR A 88 -3.47 2.77 16.47
N ALA A 89 -3.99 2.85 15.24
CA ALA A 89 -3.22 2.66 14.02
C ALA A 89 -3.51 3.79 13.02
N GLU A 90 -2.53 4.09 12.17
CA GLU A 90 -2.61 5.12 11.13
C GLU A 90 -2.18 4.50 9.79
N THR A 91 -2.88 4.86 8.72
CA THR A 91 -2.56 4.42 7.35
C THR A 91 -2.52 5.60 6.40
N GLU A 92 -1.65 5.51 5.40
CA GLU A 92 -1.59 6.48 4.32
C GLU A 92 -2.77 6.24 3.34
N VAL A 93 -3.48 7.32 2.98
CA VAL A 93 -4.56 7.28 1.99
C VAL A 93 -4.34 8.38 0.96
N GLU A 94 -4.44 8.05 -0.33
CA GLU A 94 -4.52 9.05 -1.39
C GLU A 94 -5.83 9.83 -1.25
N VAL A 95 -5.72 11.14 -1.02
CA VAL A 95 -6.84 12.07 -1.07
C VAL A 95 -6.89 12.61 -2.48
N LYS A 96 -7.98 12.34 -3.20
CA LYS A 96 -8.32 13.13 -4.39
C LYS A 96 -8.77 14.51 -3.91
N ASP A 97 -8.22 15.54 -4.54
CA ASP A 97 -8.45 16.98 -4.28
C ASP A 97 -9.92 17.47 -4.43
N ASP A 98 -10.91 16.59 -4.39
CA ASP A 98 -12.34 16.90 -4.58
C ASP A 98 -13.11 17.09 -3.25
N ASP A 99 -12.39 17.25 -2.14
CA ASP A 99 -12.95 17.43 -0.78
C ASP A 99 -12.43 18.74 -0.13
N VAL A 100 -12.23 19.78 -0.95
CA VAL A 100 -12.02 21.16 -0.50
C VAL A 100 -13.08 22.04 -1.15
N ASP A 101 -14.27 22.06 -0.55
CA ASP A 101 -15.19 23.20 -0.62
C ASP A 101 -16.18 23.06 0.55
N GLU A 102 -15.78 23.58 1.72
CA GLU A 102 -16.70 24.18 2.70
C GLU A 102 -16.46 25.69 2.70
#